data_AF-A0A1M7QTB8-F1
#
_entry.id   AF-A0A1M7QTB8-F1
#
_cell.length_a   1.000
_cell.length_b   1.000
_cell.length_c   1.000
_cell.angle_alpha   90.00
_cell.angle_beta   90.00
_cell.angle_gamma   90.00
#
_symmetry.space_group_name_H-M   'P 1'
#
loop_
_entity.id
_entity.type
_entity.pdbx_description
1 polymer ?
#
loop_
_entity_poly.entity_id
_entity_poly.type
_entity_poly.pdbx_seq_one_letter_code
_entity_poly.pdbx_strand_id
1 'polypeptide(L)' 'MKDISLIVMQLKNRQIQIDRKINQLIDQNLDPFPFERLEKGKKLIELIKKTLQAIKGDDLILAGMHIKELEMEGLKLDL' A
#
# COMPACT_ATOMS: atom_id res chain seq x y z
N MET A 1 -13.89 7.67 -16.75
CA MET A 1 -13.56 6.73 -15.66
C MET A 1 -12.08 6.42 -15.76
N LYS A 2 -11.28 6.71 -14.72
CA LYS A 2 -9.88 6.26 -14.67
C LYS A 2 -9.88 4.73 -14.74
N ASP A 3 -8.90 4.14 -15.42
CA ASP A 3 -8.87 2.70 -15.62
C ASP A 3 -8.61 2.00 -14.27
N ILE A 4 -9.65 1.37 -13.71
CA ILE A 4 -9.56 0.60 -12.47
C ILE A 4 -8.45 -0.45 -12.57
N SER A 5 -8.22 -1.00 -13.77
CA SER A 5 -7.16 -1.97 -14.04
C SER A 5 -5.77 -1.37 -13.81
N LEU A 6 -5.57 -0.11 -14.22
CA LEU A 6 -4.32 0.62 -13.98
C LEU A 6 -4.10 0.85 -12.48
N ILE A 7 -5.14 1.27 -11.75
CA ILE A 7 -5.08 1.48 -10.30
C ILE A 7 -4.73 0.17 -9.59
N VAL A 8 -5.39 -0.94 -9.94
CA VAL A 8 -5.11 -2.28 -9.40
C VAL A 8 -3.67 -2.69 -9.68
N MET A 9 -3.17 -2.47 -10.90
CA MET A 9 -1.78 -2.76 -11.26
C MET A 9 -0.80 -1.95 -10.40
N GLN A 10 -1.02 -0.65 -10.26
CA GLN A 10 -0.17 0.22 -9.45
C GLN A 10 -0.16 -0.21 -7.98
N LEU A 11 -1.33 -0.51 -7.40
CA LEU A 11 -1.46 -1.00 -6.03
C LEU A 11 -0.67 -2.29 -5.79
N LYS A 12 -0.79 -3.28 -6.69
CA LYS A 12 -0.03 -4.53 -6.61
C LYS A 12 1.48 -4.29 -6.72
N ASN A 13 1.91 -3.43 -7.64
CA ASN A 13 3.32 -3.09 -7.79
C ASN A 13 3.87 -2.41 -6.52
N ARG A 14 3.11 -1.49 -5.92
CA ARG A 14 3.48 -0.83 -4.67
C ARG A 14 3.55 -1.81 -3.50
N GLN A 15 2.61 -2.75 -3.40
CA GLN A 15 2.63 -3.80 -2.39
C GLN A 15 3.95 -4.59 -2.44
N ILE A 16 4.33 -5.08 -3.63
CA ILE A 16 5.57 -5.84 -3.83
C ILE A 16 6.81 -5.01 -3.45
N GLN A 17 6.82 -3.71 -3.79
CA GLN A 17 7.93 -2.81 -3.44
C GLN A 17 8.05 -2.62 -1.93
N ILE A 18 6.93 -2.50 -1.22
CA ILE A 18 6.92 -2.33 0.24
C ILE A 18 7.35 -3.64 0.92
N ASP A 19 6.81 -4.79 0.49
CA ASP A 19 7.20 -6.11 1.01
C ASP A 19 8.71 -6.33 0.90
N ARG A 20 9.30 -6.00 -0.27
CA ARG A 20 10.76 -6.08 -0.48
C ARG A 20 11.54 -5.18 0.49
N LYS A 21 11.08 -3.94 0.69
CA LYS A 21 11.74 -3.01 1.62
C LYS A 21 11.64 -3.47 3.08
N ILE A 22 10.50 -4.02 3.48
CA ILE A 22 10.31 -4.60 4.81
C ILE A 22 11.29 -5.74 5.04
N ASN A 23 11.37 -6.69 4.10
CA ASN A 23 12.30 -7.82 4.22
C ASN A 23 13.75 -7.33 4.28
N GLN A 24 14.13 -6.35 3.44
CA GLN A 24 15.46 -5.74 3.51
C GLN A 24 15.75 -5.10 4.87
N LEU A 25 14.79 -4.41 5.49
CA LEU A 25 14.98 -3.82 6.83
C LEU A 25 15.20 -4.88 7.90
N ILE A 26 14.46 -6.00 7.81
CA ILE A 26 14.61 -7.14 8.73
C ILE A 26 15.98 -7.79 8.52
N ASP A 27 16.36 -8.06 7.27
CA ASP A 27 17.62 -8.71 6.91
C ASP A 27 18.84 -7.87 7.30
N GLN A 28 18.75 -6.55 7.17
CA GLN A 28 19.83 -5.63 7.57
C GLN A 28 20.05 -5.56 9.08
N ASN A 29 19.03 -5.92 9.87
CA ASN A 29 19.07 -5.93 11.34
C ASN A 29 19.80 -4.70 11.92
N LEU A 30 19.39 -3.51 11.46
CA LEU A 30 20.02 -2.24 11.81
C LEU A 30 19.96 -2.00 13.33
N ASP A 31 20.97 -1.31 13.87
CA ASP A 31 21.01 -0.86 15.26
C ASP A 31 21.19 0.67 15.34
N PRO A 32 20.20 1.42 15.86
CA PRO A 32 18.92 0.95 16.40
C PRO A 32 17.97 0.42 15.31
N PHE A 33 17.15 -0.58 15.66
CA PHE A 33 16.21 -1.20 14.73
C PHE A 33 15.05 -0.25 14.38
N PRO A 34 14.73 -0.05 13.08
CA PRO A 34 13.80 0.99 12.63
C PRO A 34 12.33 0.52 12.69
N PHE A 35 11.81 0.24 13.89
CA PHE A 35 10.45 -0.25 14.11
C PHE A 35 9.37 0.62 13.47
N GLU A 36 9.49 1.94 13.54
CA GLU A 36 8.51 2.87 12.94
C GLU A 36 8.38 2.68 11.42
N ARG A 37 9.50 2.43 10.73
CA ARG A 37 9.50 2.20 9.28
C ARG A 37 8.85 0.86 8.93
N LEU A 38 9.11 -0.16 9.76
CA LEU A 38 8.49 -1.47 9.62
C LEU A 38 6.97 -1.40 9.78
N GLU A 39 6.50 -0.76 10.86
CA GLU A 39 5.06 -0.61 11.15
C GLU A 39 4.37 0.23 10.09
N LYS A 40 5.00 1.31 9.61
CA LYS A 40 4.46 2.08 8.49
C LYS A 40 4.31 1.23 7.22
N GLY A 41 5.30 0.40 6.92
CA GLY A 41 5.24 -0.52 5.79
C GLY A 41 4.07 -1.51 5.90
N LYS A 42 3.88 -2.13 7.07
CA LYS A 42 2.77 -3.05 7.33
C LYS A 42 1.41 -2.38 7.16
N LYS A 43 1.25 -1.17 7.71
CA LYS A 43 0.03 -0.37 7.58
C LYS A 43 -0.30 -0.06 6.12
N LEU A 44 0.69 0.33 5.32
CA LEU A 44 0.50 0.59 3.89
C LEU A 44 0.05 -0.68 3.13
N ILE A 45 0.63 -1.84 3.44
CA ILE A 45 0.22 -3.12 2.84
C ILE A 45 -1.23 -3.45 3.21
N GLU A 46 -1.62 -3.24 4.47
CA GLU A 46 -2.99 -3.48 4.92
C GLU A 46 -3.99 -2.60 4.16
N LEU A 47 -3.70 -1.30 4.03
CA LEU A 47 -4.53 -0.36 3.26
C LEU A 47 -4.64 -0.78 1.80
N ILE A 48 -3.53 -1.16 1.14
CA ILE A 48 -3.56 -1.66 -0.24
C ILE A 48 -4.48 -2.89 -0.36
N LYS A 49 -4.40 -3.83 0.59
CA LYS A 49 -5.26 -5.02 0.58
C LYS A 49 -6.74 -4.66 0.71
N LYS A 50 -7.10 -3.74 1.61
CA LYS A 50 -8.47 -3.23 1.77
C LYS A 50 -8.98 -2.56 0.50
N THR A 51 -8.16 -1.70 -0.14
CA THR A 51 -8.50 -1.06 -1.42
C THR A 51 -8.77 -2.10 -2.50
N LEU A 52 -7.88 -3.09 -2.66
CA LEU A 52 -8.04 -4.14 -3.67
C LEU A 52 -9.28 -5.01 -3.43
N GLN A 53 -9.61 -5.29 -2.16
CA GLN A 53 -10.82 -6.01 -1.79
C GLN A 53 -12.08 -5.20 -2.11
N ALA A 54 -12.10 -3.91 -1.79
CA ALA A 54 -13.21 -3.01 -2.11
C ALA A 54 -13.43 -2.91 -3.63
N ILE A 55 -12.36 -2.75 -4.42
CA ILE A 55 -12.43 -2.78 -5.89
C ILE A 55 -13.00 -4.11 -6.39
N LYS A 56 -12.53 -5.25 -5.86
CA LYS A 56 -13.01 -6.58 -6.26
C LYS A 56 -14.48 -6.80 -5.92
N GLY A 57 -14.97 -6.16 -4.86
CA GLY A 57 -16.38 -6.19 -4.45
C GLY A 57 -17.25 -5.13 -5.12
N ASP A 58 -16.73 -4.39 -6.11
CA ASP A 58 -17.39 -3.24 -6.75
C ASP A 58 -17.81 -2.11 -5.78
N ASP A 59 -17.26 -2.07 -4.56
CA ASP A 59 -17.43 -0.97 -3.62
C ASP A 59 -16.43 0.16 -3.91
N LEU A 60 -16.71 0.91 -4.99
CA LEU A 60 -15.83 1.97 -5.47
C LEU A 60 -15.76 3.18 -4.54
N ILE A 61 -16.78 3.39 -3.70
CA ILE A 61 -16.78 4.48 -2.70
C ILE A 61 -15.76 4.15 -1.62
N LEU A 62 -15.84 2.94 -1.06
CA LEU A 62 -14.89 2.46 -0.06
C LEU A 62 -13.46 2.38 -0.62
N ALA A 63 -13.30 1.91 -1.86
CA ALA A 63 -12.02 1.93 -2.55
C ALA A 63 -11.44 3.34 -2.65
N GLY A 64 -12.26 4.34 -3.01
CA GLY A 64 -11.86 5.74 -3.06
C GLY A 64 -11.43 6.30 -1.70
N MET A 65 -12.13 5.92 -0.63
CA MET A 65 -11.75 6.29 0.75
C MET A 65 -10.37 5.72 1.12
N HIS A 66 -10.14 4.43 0.87
CA HIS A 66 -8.84 3.82 1.15
C HIS A 66 -7.71 4.36 0.27
N ILE A 67 -7.98 4.76 -0.98
CA ILE A 67 -7.00 5.45 -1.82
C ILE A 67 -6.60 6.78 -1.19
N LYS A 68 -7.56 7.56 -0.68
CA LYS A 68 -7.27 8.82 0.01
C LYS A 68 -6.45 8.60 1.27
N GLU A 69 -6.73 7.54 2.03
CA GLU A 69 -5.93 7.14 3.19
C GLU A 69 -4.49 6.77 2.80
N LEU A 70 -4.30 6.02 1.70
CA LEU A 70 -2.97 5.71 1.17
C LEU A 70 -2.18 6.97 0.83
N GLU A 71 -2.83 7.96 0.21
CA GLU A 71 -2.20 9.25 -0.10
C GLU A 71 -1.78 10.02 1.16
N MET A 72 -2.61 10.03 2.20
CA MET A 72 -2.30 10.65 3.49
C MET A 72 -1.11 9.99 4.19
N GLU A 73 -0.97 8.66 4.07
CA GLU A 73 0.18 7.93 4.59
C GLU A 73 1.45 8.12 3.74
N GLY A 74 1.35 8.81 2.60
CA GLY A 74 2.44 9.17 1.71
C GLY A 74 2.63 8.23 0.52
N LEU A 75 1.68 7.33 0.26
CA LEU A 75 1.68 6.46 -0.92
C LEU A 75 0.82 7.07 -2.02
N LYS A 76 1.48 7.82 -2.91
CA LYS A 76 0.84 8.42 -4.08
C LYS A 76 0.69 7.39 -5.20
N LEU A 77 -0.53 7.30 -5.73
CA LEU A 77 -0.83 6.60 -6.97
C LEU A 77 -0.81 7.63 -8.11
N ASP A 78 -0.34 7.22 -9.27
CA ASP A 78 -0.41 8.07 -10.47
C ASP A 78 -1.83 7.90 -11.03
N LEU A 79 -2.75 8.69 -10.47
CA LEU A 79 -4.18 8.65 -10.78
C LEU A 79 -4.51 9.54 -11.98
#